data_AF-L7FN16-F1
#
_entry.id   AF-L7FN16-F1
#
_cell.length_a   1.000
_cell.length_b   1.000
_cell.length_c   1.000
_cell.angle_alpha   90.00
_cell.angle_beta   90.00
_cell.angle_gamma   90.00
#
_symmetry.space_group_name_H-M   'P 1'
#
loop_
_entity.id
_entity.type
_entity.pdbx_description
1 polymer ?
#
loop_
_entity_poly.entity_id
_entity_poly.type
_entity_poly.pdbx_seq_one_letter_code
_entity_poly.pdbx_strand_id
1 'polypeptide(L)'
;MISIFLVVLVAQAEYLMTTYDEYVNVYQLDKCYYTGSNKYTKYIKDGKKARIYTSNTCDNWVDEGSFELENNQLFSNNLPEYSAVAYSYLDAEHCTIKGNGPYPLEMLIKTGCVKTSVTTSSKSEFVDGWFHKYTYNTSTTCAGTPSNVVTKGLAICFTDKEGLYYTIRDSAATFSMLFALMLALLI
;
A
#
# COMPACT_ATOMS: atom_id res chain seq x y z
N MET A 1 -10.90 -46.11 -1.88
CA MET A 1 -10.69 -44.90 -1.05
C MET A 1 -10.72 -43.70 -1.98
N ILE A 2 -11.78 -42.90 -1.91
CA ILE A 2 -11.94 -41.71 -2.76
C ILE A 2 -11.16 -40.60 -2.07
N SER A 3 -10.03 -40.22 -2.65
CA SER A 3 -9.26 -39.06 -2.20
C SER A 3 -10.01 -37.81 -2.67
N ILE A 4 -10.75 -37.19 -1.76
CA ILE A 4 -11.46 -35.94 -2.01
C ILE A 4 -10.39 -34.84 -2.08
N PHE A 5 -10.03 -34.45 -3.30
CA PHE A 5 -9.30 -33.21 -3.54
C PHE A 5 -10.23 -32.05 -3.19
N LEU A 6 -10.05 -31.48 -2.00
CA LEU A 6 -10.66 -30.21 -1.61
C LEU A 6 -9.99 -29.12 -2.46
N VAL A 7 -10.57 -28.81 -3.61
CA VAL A 7 -10.20 -27.63 -4.40
C VAL A 7 -10.76 -26.43 -3.66
N VAL A 8 -9.99 -25.91 -2.71
CA VAL A 8 -10.25 -24.58 -2.15
C VAL A 8 -9.94 -23.59 -3.27
N LEU A 9 -10.99 -23.06 -3.90
CA LEU A 9 -10.89 -21.86 -4.73
C LEU A 9 -10.48 -20.71 -3.79
N VAL A 10 -9.18 -20.54 -3.58
CA VAL A 10 -8.67 -19.33 -2.94
C VAL A 10 -8.94 -18.22 -3.94
N ALA A 11 -9.96 -17.40 -3.67
CA ALA A 11 -10.23 -16.22 -4.47
C ALA A 11 -8.94 -15.39 -4.53
N GLN A 12 -8.38 -15.24 -5.73
CA GLN A 12 -7.17 -14.45 -5.92
C GLN A 12 -7.50 -13.00 -5.58
N ALA A 13 -6.67 -12.36 -4.76
CA ALA A 13 -6.84 -10.95 -4.45
C ALA A 13 -6.71 -10.13 -5.75
N GLU A 14 -7.71 -9.29 -6.01
CA GLU A 14 -7.66 -8.27 -7.07
C GLU A 14 -7.48 -6.91 -6.39
N TYR A 15 -6.74 -6.02 -7.04
CA TYR A 15 -6.35 -4.71 -6.53
C TYR A 15 -6.74 -3.62 -7.51
N LEU A 16 -7.27 -2.50 -7.01
CA LEU A 16 -7.27 -1.22 -7.70
C LEU A 16 -5.95 -0.51 -7.39
N MET A 17 -5.16 -0.23 -8.41
CA MET A 17 -3.85 0.41 -8.28
C MET A 17 -3.83 1.76 -8.97
N THR A 18 -3.26 2.76 -8.32
CA THR A 18 -2.97 4.08 -8.92
C THR A 18 -1.46 4.29 -8.94
N THR A 19 -0.89 4.41 -10.13
CA THR A 19 0.56 4.53 -10.31
C THR A 19 0.99 5.99 -10.30
N TYR A 20 1.97 6.30 -9.46
CA TYR A 20 2.71 7.57 -9.46
C TYR A 20 4.17 7.30 -9.79
N ASP A 21 5.00 8.35 -9.88
CA ASP A 21 6.41 8.20 -10.21
C ASP A 21 7.13 7.31 -9.18
N GLU A 22 7.06 7.66 -7.90
CA GLU A 22 7.84 7.01 -6.83
C GLU A 22 7.11 5.85 -6.13
N TYR A 23 5.79 5.78 -6.26
CA TYR A 23 4.98 4.83 -5.51
C TYR A 23 3.73 4.40 -6.28
N VAL A 24 3.07 3.36 -5.78
CA VAL A 24 1.78 2.88 -6.26
C VAL A 24 0.83 2.82 -5.07
N ASN A 25 -0.29 3.55 -5.15
CA ASN A 25 -1.36 3.38 -4.17
C ASN A 25 -2.14 2.12 -4.51
N VAL A 26 -2.45 1.32 -3.50
CA VAL A 26 -3.08 0.02 -3.68
C VAL A 26 -4.29 -0.13 -2.77
N TYR A 27 -5.40 -0.56 -3.35
CA TYR A 27 -6.60 -0.97 -2.65
C TYR A 27 -6.94 -2.39 -3.06
N GLN A 28 -6.85 -3.36 -2.15
CA GLN A 28 -7.41 -4.67 -2.37
C GLN A 28 -8.94 -4.54 -2.48
N LEU A 29 -9.51 -5.08 -3.55
CA LEU A 29 -10.94 -4.99 -3.79
C LEU A 29 -11.73 -5.71 -2.69
N ASP A 30 -12.91 -5.17 -2.42
CA ASP A 30 -13.84 -5.63 -1.38
C ASP A 30 -13.26 -5.61 0.05
N LYS A 31 -12.23 -4.78 0.31
CA LYS A 31 -11.69 -4.52 1.66
C LYS A 31 -12.09 -3.15 2.19
N CYS A 32 -12.25 -3.06 3.50
CA CYS A 32 -12.54 -1.81 4.19
C CYS A 32 -11.25 -1.03 4.47
N TYR A 33 -11.11 0.15 3.90
CA TYR A 33 -9.97 1.04 4.13
C TYR A 33 -10.37 2.27 4.94
N TYR A 34 -9.55 2.66 5.90
CA TYR A 34 -9.70 3.94 6.59
C TYR A 34 -9.30 5.09 5.68
N THR A 35 -10.23 6.00 5.41
CA THR A 35 -10.02 7.16 4.52
C THR A 35 -10.09 8.50 5.26
N GLY A 36 -9.96 8.47 6.59
CA GLY A 36 -9.82 9.65 7.43
C GLY A 36 -11.13 10.09 8.05
N SER A 37 -11.05 10.85 9.14
CA SER A 37 -12.21 11.45 9.81
C SER A 37 -13.32 10.45 10.15
N ASN A 38 -12.93 9.26 10.63
CA ASN A 38 -13.83 8.14 10.93
C ASN A 38 -14.66 7.65 9.73
N LYS A 39 -14.20 7.91 8.50
CA LYS A 39 -14.78 7.37 7.28
C LYS A 39 -13.96 6.20 6.77
N TYR A 40 -14.68 5.31 6.12
CA TYR A 40 -14.15 4.11 5.51
C TYR A 40 -14.62 4.00 4.09
N THR A 41 -13.76 3.48 3.23
CA THR A 41 -14.03 3.30 1.82
C THR A 41 -13.73 1.87 1.41
N LYS A 42 -14.56 1.34 0.50
CA LYS A 42 -14.33 0.06 -0.16
C LYS A 42 -14.56 0.22 -1.66
N TYR A 43 -13.73 -0.46 -2.45
CA TYR A 43 -13.84 -0.48 -3.90
C TYR A 43 -14.25 -1.86 -4.39
N ILE A 44 -15.15 -1.89 -5.37
CA ILE A 44 -15.56 -3.10 -6.09
C ILE A 44 -15.39 -2.84 -7.59
N LYS A 45 -15.01 -3.87 -8.35
CA LYS A 45 -14.93 -3.80 -9.80
C LYS A 45 -16.34 -3.92 -10.41
N ASP A 46 -16.69 -2.98 -11.28
CA ASP A 46 -17.95 -2.95 -12.03
C ASP A 46 -17.63 -2.93 -13.53
N GLY A 47 -17.34 -4.12 -14.07
CA GLY A 47 -16.81 -4.27 -15.43
C GLY A 47 -15.41 -3.65 -15.57
N LYS A 48 -15.31 -2.54 -16.30
CA LYS A 48 -14.07 -1.75 -16.46
C LYS A 48 -13.98 -0.56 -15.51
N LYS A 49 -15.05 -0.27 -14.77
CA LYS A 49 -15.16 0.82 -13.82
C LYS A 49 -14.83 0.34 -12.41
N ALA A 50 -14.50 1.28 -11.54
CA ALA A 50 -14.53 1.06 -10.10
C ALA A 50 -15.83 1.61 -9.52
N ARG A 51 -16.41 0.89 -8.57
CA ARG A 51 -17.54 1.32 -7.77
C ARG A 51 -17.09 1.56 -6.34
N ILE A 52 -17.47 2.69 -5.78
CA ILE A 52 -17.04 3.13 -4.46
C ILE A 52 -18.19 3.04 -3.47
N TYR A 53 -17.87 2.51 -2.29
CA TYR A 53 -18.76 2.46 -1.16
C TYR A 53 -18.12 3.16 0.03
N THR A 54 -18.91 3.93 0.78
CA THR A 54 -18.47 4.60 2.01
C THR A 54 -19.23 4.08 3.22
N SER A 55 -18.60 4.18 4.39
CA SER A 55 -19.19 3.79 5.67
C SER A 55 -18.49 4.54 6.82
N ASN A 56 -19.12 4.58 7.98
CA ASN A 56 -18.49 5.04 9.24
C ASN A 56 -18.11 3.86 10.17
N THR A 57 -18.34 2.61 9.75
CA THR A 57 -18.16 1.41 10.60
C THR A 57 -17.67 0.18 9.84
N CYS A 58 -17.16 0.31 8.61
CA CYS A 58 -16.88 -0.83 7.71
C CYS A 58 -18.10 -1.74 7.42
N ASP A 59 -19.31 -1.25 7.65
CA ASP A 59 -20.58 -1.95 7.44
C ASP A 59 -21.66 -0.93 7.07
N ASN A 60 -22.87 -1.36 6.71
CA ASN A 60 -23.96 -0.48 6.26
C ASN A 60 -23.48 0.47 5.15
N TRP A 61 -22.87 -0.13 4.12
CA TRP A 61 -22.22 0.58 3.02
C TRP A 61 -23.20 1.46 2.24
N VAL A 62 -22.81 2.72 2.05
CA VAL A 62 -23.48 3.67 1.15
C VAL A 62 -22.81 3.58 -0.21
N ASP A 63 -23.60 3.31 -1.26
CA ASP A 63 -23.11 3.30 -2.64
C ASP A 63 -22.97 4.73 -3.15
N GLU A 64 -21.74 5.14 -3.45
CA GLU A 64 -21.43 6.46 -4.01
C GLU A 64 -21.41 6.44 -5.55
N GLY A 65 -21.67 5.28 -6.18
CA GLY A 65 -21.70 5.09 -7.61
C GLY A 65 -20.39 4.56 -8.21
N SER A 66 -20.34 4.52 -9.54
CA SER A 66 -19.18 4.04 -10.31
C SER A 66 -18.49 5.15 -11.07
N PHE A 67 -17.18 5.00 -11.26
CA PHE A 67 -16.32 5.92 -11.99
C PHE A 67 -15.43 5.18 -12.99
N GLU A 68 -15.12 5.84 -14.10
CA GLU A 68 -14.12 5.36 -15.06
C GLU A 68 -12.73 5.52 -14.45
N LEU A 69 -11.85 4.54 -14.72
CA LEU A 69 -10.47 4.60 -14.27
C LEU A 69 -9.70 5.69 -15.01
N GLU A 70 -8.88 6.43 -14.28
CA GLU A 70 -7.90 7.35 -14.87
C GLU A 70 -6.77 6.58 -15.57
N ASN A 71 -6.00 7.25 -16.44
CA ASN A 71 -4.96 6.62 -17.25
C ASN A 71 -3.85 5.93 -16.43
N ASN A 72 -3.63 6.36 -15.19
CA ASN A 72 -2.66 5.76 -14.28
C ASN A 72 -3.29 4.74 -13.31
N GLN A 73 -4.57 4.44 -13.47
CA GLN A 73 -5.32 3.49 -12.65
C GLN A 73 -5.58 2.19 -13.41
N LEU A 74 -5.48 1.06 -12.71
CA LEU A 74 -5.78 -0.26 -13.28
C LEU A 74 -6.20 -1.28 -12.24
N PHE A 75 -6.95 -2.29 -12.69
CA PHE A 75 -7.20 -3.50 -11.91
C PHE A 75 -6.11 -4.54 -12.18
N SER A 76 -5.56 -5.15 -11.13
CA SER A 76 -4.54 -6.21 -11.24
C SER A 76 -4.71 -7.26 -10.16
N ASN A 77 -4.35 -8.50 -10.49
CA ASN A 77 -4.26 -9.59 -9.51
C ASN A 77 -2.85 -9.71 -8.90
N ASN A 78 -1.90 -8.90 -9.36
CA ASN A 78 -0.52 -8.90 -8.93
C ASN A 78 -0.09 -7.50 -8.50
N LEU A 79 0.64 -7.43 -7.39
CA LEU A 79 1.32 -6.21 -6.98
C LEU A 79 2.63 -6.07 -7.78
N PRO A 80 3.04 -4.83 -8.13
CA PRO A 80 4.35 -4.59 -8.72
C PRO A 80 5.46 -4.95 -7.73
N GLU A 81 6.70 -5.04 -8.21
CA GLU A 81 7.85 -5.09 -7.32
C GLU A 81 7.99 -3.77 -6.55
N TYR A 82 8.21 -3.86 -5.24
CA TYR A 82 8.34 -2.70 -4.36
C TYR A 82 9.44 -2.94 -3.32
N SER A 83 10.13 -1.86 -2.96
CA SER A 83 11.15 -1.89 -1.90
C SER A 83 10.49 -1.91 -0.52
N ALA A 84 9.46 -1.09 -0.31
CA ALA A 84 8.81 -0.91 0.98
C ALA A 84 7.31 -0.66 0.83
N VAL A 85 6.55 -0.81 1.92
CA VAL A 85 5.16 -0.36 2.02
C VAL A 85 5.06 0.73 3.07
N ALA A 86 4.54 1.88 2.68
CA ALA A 86 4.09 2.90 3.63
C ALA A 86 2.60 2.74 3.85
N TYR A 87 2.20 2.59 5.10
CA TYR A 87 0.80 2.56 5.53
C TYR A 87 0.41 3.94 6.03
N SER A 88 -0.57 4.57 5.39
CA SER A 88 -1.15 5.84 5.83
C SER A 88 -2.35 5.59 6.73
N TYR A 89 -2.26 6.13 7.94
CA TYR A 89 -3.31 6.13 8.95
C TYR A 89 -4.04 7.48 8.97
N LEU A 90 -3.65 8.42 8.09
CA LEU A 90 -4.26 9.75 7.96
C LEU A 90 -4.29 10.48 9.31
N ASP A 91 -5.48 10.83 9.81
CA ASP A 91 -5.70 11.51 11.07
C ASP A 91 -5.84 10.56 12.28
N ALA A 92 -5.65 9.25 12.10
CA ALA A 92 -5.71 8.29 13.21
C ALA A 92 -4.39 8.29 14.01
N GLU A 93 -4.45 8.94 15.17
CA GLU A 93 -3.31 9.11 16.08
C GLU A 93 -2.65 7.79 16.47
N HIS A 94 -1.34 7.84 16.67
CA HIS A 94 -0.51 6.68 17.03
C HIS A 94 -0.66 5.49 16.07
N CYS A 95 -1.05 5.74 14.82
CA CYS A 95 -1.24 4.72 13.80
C CYS A 95 -2.22 3.62 14.26
N THR A 96 -3.29 4.04 14.95
CA THR A 96 -4.29 3.13 15.51
C THR A 96 -5.67 3.48 14.96
N ILE A 97 -6.20 2.63 14.10
CA ILE A 97 -7.57 2.76 13.58
C ILE A 97 -8.53 2.10 14.57
N LYS A 98 -9.64 2.78 14.89
CA LYS A 98 -10.67 2.23 15.78
C LYS A 98 -11.45 1.13 15.07
N GLY A 99 -11.81 0.08 15.83
CA GLY A 99 -12.55 -1.07 15.31
C GLY A 99 -11.65 -2.20 14.85
N ASN A 100 -12.23 -3.38 14.66
CA ASN A 100 -11.52 -4.55 14.12
C ASN A 100 -11.78 -4.65 12.61
N GLY A 101 -10.72 -4.73 11.81
CA GLY A 101 -10.81 -5.03 10.39
C GLY A 101 -10.56 -3.92 9.36
N PRO A 102 -10.59 -2.60 9.66
CA PRO A 102 -10.20 -1.60 8.68
C PRO A 102 -8.69 -1.63 8.41
N TYR A 103 -8.33 -1.51 7.13
CA TYR A 103 -6.95 -1.41 6.67
C TYR A 103 -6.53 0.07 6.55
N PRO A 104 -5.31 0.46 6.94
CA PRO A 104 -4.74 1.74 6.52
C PRO A 104 -4.52 1.75 5.00
N LEU A 105 -4.37 2.94 4.41
CA LEU A 105 -4.07 3.05 2.99
C LEU A 105 -2.65 2.55 2.69
N GLU A 106 -2.49 1.79 1.61
CA GLU A 106 -1.21 1.18 1.26
C GLU A 106 -0.55 1.92 0.10
N MET A 107 0.71 2.30 0.30
CA MET A 107 1.55 2.92 -0.72
C MET A 107 2.81 2.07 -0.91
N LEU A 108 2.87 1.37 -2.04
CA LEU A 108 4.02 0.57 -2.43
C LEU A 108 5.12 1.49 -2.97
N ILE A 109 6.25 1.57 -2.28
CA ILE A 109 7.39 2.39 -2.68
C ILE A 109 8.20 1.61 -3.71
N LYS A 110 8.43 2.19 -4.88
CA LYS A 110 9.13 1.50 -5.97
C LYS A 110 10.57 1.15 -5.58
N THR A 111 11.07 0.08 -6.19
CA THR A 111 12.46 -0.35 -6.08
C THR A 111 13.38 0.47 -6.99
N GLY A 112 14.65 0.60 -6.60
CA GLY A 112 15.68 1.24 -7.41
C GLY A 112 15.61 2.76 -7.48
N CYS A 113 16.31 3.32 -8.47
CA CYS A 113 16.29 4.76 -8.74
C CYS A 113 15.07 5.11 -9.60
N VAL A 114 14.26 6.04 -9.12
CA VAL A 114 13.08 6.55 -9.80
C VAL A 114 13.34 7.97 -10.28
N LYS A 115 13.21 8.21 -11.58
CA LYS A 115 13.19 9.56 -12.14
C LYS A 115 11.87 10.25 -11.77
N THR A 116 11.94 11.41 -11.11
CA THR A 116 10.76 12.16 -10.63
C THR A 116 10.50 13.44 -11.42
N SER A 117 11.45 13.87 -12.25
CA SER A 117 11.25 14.93 -13.24
C SER A 117 12.34 14.87 -14.31
N VAL A 118 12.43 15.89 -15.17
CA VAL A 118 13.48 16.00 -16.20
C VAL A 118 14.89 16.01 -15.59
N THR A 119 15.06 16.54 -14.37
CA THR A 119 16.38 16.72 -13.73
C THR A 119 16.51 16.03 -12.38
N THR A 120 15.43 15.50 -11.83
CA THR A 120 15.40 14.95 -10.46
C THR A 120 15.12 13.46 -10.44
N SER A 121 15.60 12.81 -9.38
CA SER A 121 15.33 11.41 -9.07
C SER A 121 15.31 11.17 -7.57
N SER A 122 14.81 10.01 -7.18
CA SER A 122 14.86 9.53 -5.82
C SER A 122 15.17 8.05 -5.76
N LYS A 123 15.72 7.62 -4.63
CA LYS A 123 15.98 6.21 -4.33
C LYS A 123 15.54 5.95 -2.90
N SER A 124 14.88 4.80 -2.70
CA SER A 124 14.57 4.32 -1.36
C SER A 124 15.28 2.99 -1.10
N GLU A 125 15.79 2.79 0.10
CA GLU A 125 16.45 1.55 0.52
C GLU A 125 16.37 1.34 2.03
N PHE A 126 16.60 0.09 2.44
CA PHE A 126 16.75 -0.28 3.85
C PHE A 126 18.22 -0.47 4.17
N VAL A 127 18.69 0.25 5.19
CA VAL A 127 20.06 0.14 5.71
C VAL A 127 19.95 0.00 7.23
N ASP A 128 20.54 -1.06 7.79
CA ASP A 128 20.60 -1.32 9.23
C ASP A 128 19.23 -1.25 9.95
N GLY A 129 18.16 -1.70 9.29
CA GLY A 129 16.80 -1.72 9.85
C GLY A 129 16.08 -0.36 9.82
N TRP A 130 16.63 0.62 9.11
CA TRP A 130 16.02 1.93 8.87
C TRP A 130 15.65 2.10 7.41
N PHE A 131 14.50 2.74 7.18
CA PHE A 131 14.11 3.20 5.85
C PHE A 131 14.82 4.51 5.54
N HIS A 132 15.49 4.57 4.39
CA HIS A 132 16.09 5.79 3.88
C HIS A 132 15.48 6.16 2.53
N LYS A 133 15.05 7.43 2.39
CA LYS A 133 14.69 8.04 1.12
C LYS A 133 15.71 9.12 0.77
N TYR A 134 16.40 8.92 -0.34
CA TYR A 134 17.38 9.82 -0.91
C TYR A 134 16.75 10.60 -2.05
N THR A 135 16.87 11.93 -2.01
CA THR A 135 16.38 12.81 -3.08
C THR A 135 17.56 13.47 -3.78
N TYR A 136 17.55 13.45 -5.12
CA TYR A 136 18.58 14.02 -5.97
C TYR A 136 17.96 15.08 -6.88
N ASN A 137 18.26 16.35 -6.63
CA ASN A 137 17.68 17.47 -7.39
C ASN A 137 18.43 17.81 -8.70
N THR A 138 19.60 17.20 -8.92
CA THR A 138 20.48 17.47 -10.07
C THR A 138 20.88 16.19 -10.83
N SER A 139 20.26 15.06 -10.52
CA SER A 139 20.52 13.78 -11.15
C SER A 139 19.21 13.05 -11.42
N THR A 140 19.10 12.40 -12.58
CA THR A 140 17.97 11.53 -12.95
C THR A 140 18.29 10.04 -12.75
N THR A 141 19.52 9.73 -12.34
CA THR A 141 20.05 8.38 -12.19
C THR A 141 20.50 8.10 -10.75
N CYS A 142 20.09 8.94 -9.80
CA CYS A 142 20.47 8.84 -8.38
C CYS A 142 21.99 8.79 -8.15
N ALA A 143 22.74 9.42 -9.05
CA ALA A 143 24.19 9.53 -8.97
C ALA A 143 24.60 10.82 -8.21
N GLY A 144 25.72 10.74 -7.50
CA GLY A 144 26.29 11.86 -6.74
C GLY A 144 25.74 11.98 -5.31
N THR A 145 25.90 13.15 -4.71
CA THR A 145 25.45 13.41 -3.33
C THR A 145 23.96 13.73 -3.30
N PRO A 146 23.15 13.06 -2.47
CA PRO A 146 21.74 13.38 -2.32
C PRO A 146 21.57 14.79 -1.71
N SER A 147 20.62 15.56 -2.23
CA SER A 147 20.27 16.89 -1.69
C SER A 147 19.47 16.80 -0.39
N ASN A 148 18.79 15.68 -0.16
CA ASN A 148 18.06 15.41 1.07
C ASN A 148 18.04 13.91 1.35
N VAL A 149 18.10 13.56 2.64
CA VAL A 149 17.94 12.19 3.12
C VAL A 149 16.90 12.20 4.23
N VAL A 150 15.84 11.43 4.06
CA VAL A 150 14.83 11.18 5.10
C VAL A 150 15.05 9.79 5.66
N THR A 151 15.17 9.68 6.98
CA THR A 151 15.34 8.42 7.69
C THR A 151 14.11 8.15 8.57
N LYS A 152 13.55 6.94 8.49
CA LYS A 152 12.39 6.51 9.28
C LYS A 152 12.61 5.11 9.84
N GLY A 153 12.20 4.89 11.08
CA GLY A 153 12.29 3.59 11.73
C GLY A 153 11.22 2.64 11.20
N LEU A 154 11.58 1.36 11.05
CA LEU A 154 10.65 0.31 10.61
C LEU A 154 9.55 0.08 11.65
N ALA A 155 8.30 -0.04 11.15
CA ALA A 155 7.09 -0.25 11.95
C ALA A 155 6.88 0.76 13.10
N ILE A 156 7.63 1.86 13.12
CA ILE A 156 7.48 2.95 14.07
C ILE A 156 6.48 3.94 13.47
N CYS A 157 5.47 4.30 14.26
CA CYS A 157 4.53 5.35 13.88
C CYS A 157 5.23 6.70 13.86
N PHE A 158 5.08 7.45 12.77
CA PHE A 158 5.59 8.80 12.62
C PHE A 158 4.57 9.71 11.96
N THR A 159 4.76 11.01 12.15
CA THR A 159 3.94 12.04 11.54
C THR A 159 4.70 12.72 10.40
N ASP A 160 4.01 13.04 9.31
CA ASP A 160 4.56 13.87 8.24
C ASP A 160 4.43 15.38 8.56
N LYS A 161 4.80 16.22 7.58
CA LYS A 161 4.72 17.69 7.70
C LYS A 161 3.28 18.23 7.75
N GLU A 162 2.30 17.43 7.35
CA GLU A 162 0.88 17.79 7.27
C GLU A 162 0.12 17.30 8.52
N GLY A 163 0.80 16.65 9.46
CA GLY A 163 0.19 16.11 10.66
C GLY A 163 -0.42 14.72 10.48
N LEU A 164 -0.17 14.05 9.36
CA LEU A 164 -0.73 12.73 9.05
C LEU A 164 0.19 11.61 9.56
N TYR A 165 -0.42 10.51 10.02
CA TYR A 165 0.27 9.39 10.66
C TYR A 165 0.59 8.26 9.69
N TYR A 166 1.80 7.71 9.78
CA TYR A 166 2.29 6.64 8.91
C TYR A 166 3.14 5.62 9.65
N THR A 167 3.20 4.42 9.09
CA THR A 167 4.26 3.44 9.37
C THR A 167 4.91 2.98 8.07
N ILE A 168 6.16 2.53 8.11
CA ILE A 168 6.82 1.92 6.95
C ILE A 168 7.26 0.50 7.31
N ARG A 169 7.05 -0.44 6.39
CA ARG A 169 7.51 -1.83 6.50
C ARG A 169 8.32 -2.24 5.28
N ASP A 170 9.24 -3.16 5.50
CA ASP A 170 10.01 -3.81 4.45
C ASP A 170 9.14 -4.83 3.69
N SER A 171 9.33 -4.93 2.37
CA SER A 171 8.69 -5.94 1.52
C SER A 171 9.09 -7.36 1.91
N ALA A 172 10.28 -7.60 2.46
CA ALA A 172 10.67 -8.93 2.93
C ALA A 172 9.85 -9.41 4.15
N ALA A 173 9.39 -8.49 5.00
CA ALA A 173 8.64 -8.81 6.21
C ALA A 173 7.19 -9.22 5.91
N THR A 174 6.59 -8.71 4.82
CA THR A 174 5.22 -9.07 4.41
C THR A 174 5.15 -10.48 3.82
N PHE A 175 6.19 -10.94 3.10
CA PHE A 175 6.26 -12.31 2.57
C PHE A 175 6.58 -13.37 3.64
N SER A 176 7.44 -13.06 4.62
CA SER A 176 7.84 -14.02 5.66
C SER A 176 6.67 -14.47 6.57
N MET A 177 5.75 -13.55 6.89
CA MET A 177 4.55 -13.88 7.68
C MET A 177 3.63 -14.88 6.98
N LEU A 178 3.45 -14.77 5.66
CA LEU A 178 2.63 -15.68 4.86
C LEU A 178 3.23 -17.09 4.79
N PHE A 179 4.57 -17.20 4.74
CA PHE A 179 5.26 -18.49 4.68
C PHE A 179 5.20 -19.23 6.03
N ALA A 180 5.34 -18.51 7.14
CA ALA A 180 5.21 -19.07 8.49
C ALA A 180 3.79 -19.61 8.77
N LEU A 181 2.75 -18.92 8.30
CA LEU A 181 1.36 -19.37 8.41
C LEU A 181 1.07 -20.63 7.58
N MET A 182 1.65 -20.75 6.38
CA MET A 182 1.52 -21.97 5.58
C MET A 182 2.23 -23.17 6.21
N LEU A 183 3.40 -22.98 6.80
CA LEU A 183 4.12 -24.03 7.53
C LEU A 183 3.38 -24.49 8.79
N ALA A 184 2.74 -23.57 9.52
CA ALA A 184 1.95 -23.89 10.71
C ALA A 184 0.66 -24.68 10.40
N LEU A 185 0.13 -24.59 9.16
CA LEU A 185 -1.03 -25.36 8.70
C LEU A 185 -0.67 -26.73 8.11
N LEU A 186 0.63 -27.00 7.91
CA LEU A 186 1.18 -28.26 7.41
C LEU A 186 1.66 -29.20 8.53
N ILE A 187 1.59 -28.74 9.79
CA ILE A 187 1.91 -29.49 11.02
C ILE A 187 0.60 -29.79 11.74
#